data_AF-A0AAD3D9J4-F1
#
_entry.id   AF-A0AAD3D9J4-F1
#
_cell.length_a   1.000
_cell.length_b   1.000
_cell.length_c   1.000
_cell.angle_alpha   90.00
_cell.angle_beta   90.00
_cell.angle_gamma   90.00
#
_symmetry.space_group_name_H-M   'P 1'
#
loop_
_entity.id
_entity.type
_entity.pdbx_description
1 polymer ?
#
loop_
_entity_poly.entity_id
_entity_poly.type
_entity_poly.pdbx_seq_one_letter_code
_entity_poly.pdbx_strand_id
1 'polypeptide(L)'
;MVSNQHIPQYCGSCWAHAAMSSVADRIKIARMTSEKNMNEIGPDISLSIQFLLSCGSKVAGSCHGGSASGAFEFIKSVGYWPYETCMPYLACSADSTEGYCPFVNTECNPFNICRTCANPWKGGDCSEIDVFPFATIAEYGSYHNQVKEVMAEIYARGPVTAGINGIHLHNYTGGIIYDHVEWRDLKMTHEVEIVGWGYEESTDTKYWVVRNSHGEYFGELSFFRIEMDVNLLGIESHVSWATPKNWTIQNVPCVADGSNCIRSDDVGMYADPSLDDMKTYGRRALL
;
A
#
# COMPACT_ATOMS: atom_id res chain seq x y z
N MET A 1 -1.19 -6.75 -1.12
CA MET A 1 -2.29 -7.62 -0.61
C MET A 1 -3.63 -6.93 -0.83
N VAL A 2 -4.71 -7.67 -1.09
CA VAL A 2 -6.05 -7.08 -1.16
C VAL A 2 -6.52 -6.67 0.24
N SER A 3 -7.15 -5.50 0.35
CA SER A 3 -7.64 -4.93 1.61
C SER A 3 -9.01 -4.30 1.45
N ASN A 4 -9.67 -3.97 2.56
CA ASN A 4 -10.97 -3.30 2.57
C ASN A 4 -10.95 -2.10 3.52
N GLN A 5 -10.95 -0.90 2.98
CA GLN A 5 -10.91 0.34 3.75
C GLN A 5 -12.26 0.68 4.43
N HIS A 6 -13.37 0.11 3.95
CA HIS A 6 -14.72 0.49 4.35
C HIS A 6 -15.24 -0.22 5.60
N ILE A 7 -14.41 -1.08 6.20
CA ILE A 7 -14.76 -1.84 7.40
C ILE A 7 -13.65 -1.70 8.44
N PRO A 8 -13.98 -1.79 9.74
CA PRO A 8 -15.32 -2.02 10.33
C PRO A 8 -16.34 -0.87 10.20
N GLN A 9 -15.91 0.32 9.80
CA GLN A 9 -16.75 1.46 9.43
C GLN A 9 -16.10 2.20 8.27
N TYR A 10 -16.83 3.16 7.71
CA TYR A 10 -16.32 3.96 6.61
C TYR A 10 -15.10 4.78 7.04
N CYS A 11 -14.02 4.65 6.28
CA CYS A 11 -12.83 5.49 6.36
C CYS A 11 -12.31 5.71 4.93
N GLY A 12 -12.15 6.97 4.53
CA GLY A 12 -11.59 7.39 3.24
C GLY A 12 -10.06 7.29 3.20
N SER A 13 -9.53 6.10 3.49
CA SER A 13 -8.09 5.82 3.62
C SER A 13 -7.48 5.16 2.37
N CYS A 14 -8.14 5.21 1.21
CA CYS A 14 -7.67 4.61 -0.05
C CYS A 14 -6.20 4.94 -0.37
N TRP A 15 -5.81 6.19 -0.15
CA TRP A 15 -4.44 6.68 -0.28
C TRP A 15 -3.42 5.88 0.54
N ALA A 16 -3.77 5.52 1.77
CA ALA A 16 -2.92 4.75 2.67
C ALA A 16 -2.87 3.28 2.26
N HIS A 17 -4.01 2.72 1.83
CA HIS A 17 -4.09 1.34 1.32
C HIS A 17 -3.27 1.15 0.03
N ALA A 18 -3.38 2.08 -0.92
CA ALA A 18 -2.61 2.07 -2.16
C ALA A 18 -1.11 2.23 -1.89
N ALA A 19 -0.73 3.21 -1.06
CA ALA A 19 0.66 3.44 -0.66
C ALA A 19 1.27 2.19 -0.01
N MET A 20 0.58 1.62 0.98
CA MET A 20 1.01 0.41 1.68
C MET A 20 1.21 -0.75 0.70
N SER A 21 0.19 -1.01 -0.14
CA SER A 21 0.20 -2.15 -1.06
C SER A 21 1.36 -2.07 -2.05
N SER A 22 1.60 -0.89 -2.62
CA SER A 22 2.70 -0.68 -3.58
C SER A 22 4.07 -0.93 -2.96
N VAL A 23 4.32 -0.44 -1.74
CA VAL A 23 5.60 -0.65 -1.05
C VAL A 23 5.76 -2.12 -0.64
N ALA A 24 4.72 -2.74 -0.10
CA ALA A 24 4.73 -4.15 0.30
C ALA A 24 4.99 -5.08 -0.89
N ASP A 25 4.36 -4.83 -2.03
CA ASP A 25 4.55 -5.61 -3.25
C ASP A 25 5.97 -5.43 -3.81
N ARG A 26 6.53 -4.22 -3.76
CA ARG A 26 7.94 -3.96 -4.13
C ARG A 26 8.93 -4.69 -3.23
N ILE A 27 8.66 -4.77 -1.92
CA ILE A 27 9.46 -5.58 -0.98
C ILE A 27 9.36 -7.06 -1.36
N LYS A 28 8.15 -7.56 -1.67
CA LYS A 28 7.93 -8.95 -2.10
C LYS A 28 8.72 -9.28 -3.37
N ILE A 29 8.66 -8.43 -4.38
CA ILE A 29 9.42 -8.57 -5.63
C ILE A 29 10.93 -8.63 -5.34
N ALA A 30 11.45 -7.71 -4.53
CA ALA A 30 12.87 -7.66 -4.19
C ALA A 30 13.34 -8.93 -3.46
N ARG A 31 12.53 -9.48 -2.56
CA ARG A 31 12.82 -10.73 -1.84
C ARG A 31 12.86 -11.94 -2.77
N MET A 32 11.92 -12.01 -3.73
CA MET A 32 11.87 -13.09 -4.72
C MET A 32 13.00 -13.03 -5.75
N THR A 33 13.56 -11.84 -6.01
CA THR A 33 14.72 -11.68 -6.92
C THR A 33 16.06 -11.96 -6.26
N SER A 34 16.14 -11.93 -4.93
CA SER A 34 17.37 -12.31 -4.25
C SER A 34 17.59 -13.82 -4.39
N GLU A 35 18.79 -14.28 -4.74
CA GLU A 35 19.18 -15.71 -4.87
C GLU A 35 19.06 -16.51 -3.55
N LYS A 36 18.42 -15.95 -2.54
CA LYS A 36 18.20 -16.57 -1.25
C LYS A 36 17.24 -17.74 -1.39
N ASN A 37 17.55 -18.84 -0.70
CA ASN A 37 16.69 -20.02 -0.68
C ASN A 37 15.26 -19.64 -0.30
N MET A 38 14.26 -20.31 -0.88
CA MET A 38 12.84 -20.06 -0.59
C MET A 38 12.51 -20.21 0.92
N ASN A 39 13.34 -20.94 1.67
CA ASN A 39 13.28 -21.07 3.13
C ASN A 39 13.72 -19.81 3.90
N GLU A 40 14.38 -18.86 3.26
CA GLU A 40 14.80 -17.55 3.80
C GLU A 40 13.83 -16.43 3.42
N ILE A 41 12.87 -16.69 2.52
CA ILE A 41 11.97 -15.65 2.04
C ILE A 41 11.04 -15.17 3.15
N GLY A 42 10.74 -15.94 4.20
CA GLY A 42 9.94 -15.49 5.35
C GLY A 42 8.47 -15.16 5.02
N PRO A 43 7.67 -14.64 5.98
CA PRO A 43 6.26 -14.33 5.75
C PRO A 43 6.07 -13.12 4.83
N ASP A 44 4.90 -13.01 4.17
CA ASP A 44 4.55 -11.78 3.43
C ASP A 44 4.57 -10.57 4.38
N ILE A 45 5.14 -9.46 3.90
CA ILE A 45 5.26 -8.22 4.69
C ILE A 45 4.06 -7.33 4.36
N SER A 46 3.28 -7.02 5.38
CA SER A 46 2.22 -6.00 5.34
C SER A 46 2.60 -4.87 6.25
N LEU A 47 2.36 -3.63 5.84
CA LEU A 47 2.70 -2.45 6.64
C LEU A 47 1.44 -1.88 7.29
N SER A 48 1.58 -1.30 8.48
CA SER A 48 0.44 -0.81 9.26
C SER A 48 -0.17 0.43 8.61
N ILE A 49 -1.40 0.29 8.13
CA ILE A 49 -2.20 1.42 7.63
C ILE A 49 -2.64 2.29 8.81
N GLN A 50 -2.96 1.67 9.95
CA GLN A 50 -3.39 2.40 11.14
C GLN A 50 -2.30 3.32 11.69
N PHE A 51 -1.02 2.96 11.56
CA PHE A 51 0.09 3.84 11.90
C PHE A 51 0.08 5.14 11.06
N LEU A 52 -0.19 5.06 9.75
CA LEU A 52 -0.34 6.26 8.92
C LEU A 52 -1.53 7.12 9.39
N LEU A 53 -2.67 6.51 9.70
CA LEU A 53 -3.86 7.24 10.17
C LEU A 53 -3.66 7.90 11.53
N SER A 54 -2.89 7.27 12.42
CA SER A 54 -2.67 7.75 13.79
C SER A 54 -1.53 8.77 13.86
N CYS A 55 -0.42 8.52 13.15
CA CYS A 55 0.81 9.30 13.25
C CYS A 55 1.13 10.16 12.03
N GLY A 56 0.62 9.80 10.85
CA GLY A 56 0.86 10.51 9.60
C GLY A 56 -0.16 11.61 9.29
N SER A 57 -1.16 11.84 10.15
CA SER A 57 -2.35 12.65 9.82
C SER A 57 -2.08 14.08 9.37
N LYS A 58 -0.98 14.69 9.84
CA LYS A 58 -0.60 16.07 9.46
C LYS A 58 0.11 16.19 8.12
N VAL A 59 0.66 15.09 7.60
CA VAL A 59 1.50 15.07 6.39
C VAL A 59 0.82 14.26 5.28
N ALA A 60 0.32 13.08 5.63
CA ALA A 60 -0.17 12.10 4.68
C ALA A 60 -1.68 12.16 4.48
N GLY A 61 -2.45 12.27 5.57
CA GLY A 61 -3.92 12.38 5.54
C GLY A 61 -4.62 11.59 6.64
N SER A 62 -5.95 11.59 6.59
CA SER A 62 -6.83 10.96 7.57
C SER A 62 -7.90 10.08 6.89
N CYS A 63 -8.92 9.65 7.64
CA CYS A 63 -10.12 9.03 7.08
C CYS A 63 -10.97 9.98 6.24
N HIS A 64 -10.66 11.28 6.18
CA HIS A 64 -11.32 12.25 5.30
C HIS A 64 -10.52 12.56 4.02
N GLY A 65 -9.50 11.74 3.73
CA GLY A 65 -8.67 11.86 2.54
C GLY A 65 -7.20 12.12 2.88
N GLY A 66 -6.37 11.96 1.86
CA GLY A 66 -4.92 12.03 1.96
C GLY A 66 -4.27 11.77 0.61
N SER A 67 -2.97 11.51 0.60
CA SER A 67 -2.24 11.16 -0.62
C SER A 67 -1.15 10.13 -0.38
N ALA A 68 -0.92 9.25 -1.35
CA ALA A 68 0.20 8.29 -1.29
C ALA A 68 1.56 9.00 -1.23
N SER A 69 1.73 10.10 -1.96
CA SER A 69 2.97 10.90 -1.90
C SER A 69 3.24 11.43 -0.49
N GLY A 70 2.22 11.95 0.21
CA GLY A 70 2.36 12.37 1.61
C GLY A 70 2.63 11.20 2.56
N ALA A 71 2.09 10.00 2.28
CA ALA A 71 2.44 8.79 3.01
C ALA A 71 3.92 8.44 2.86
N PHE A 72 4.44 8.49 1.63
CA PHE A 72 5.83 8.20 1.34
C PHE A 72 6.78 9.22 1.98
N GLU A 73 6.44 10.50 1.91
CA GLU A 73 7.17 11.59 2.58
C GLU A 73 7.23 11.36 4.09
N PHE A 74 6.08 11.10 4.72
CA PHE A 74 6.00 10.85 6.15
C PHE A 74 6.90 9.68 6.54
N ILE A 75 6.76 8.53 5.90
CA ILE A 75 7.53 7.32 6.22
C ILE A 75 9.03 7.52 6.01
N LYS A 76 9.44 8.21 4.94
CA LYS A 76 10.84 8.56 4.73
C LYS A 76 11.36 9.48 5.84
N SER A 77 10.54 10.43 6.32
CA SER A 77 10.89 11.36 7.38
C SER A 77 10.98 10.70 8.76
N VAL A 78 10.01 9.84 9.12
CA VAL A 78 10.01 9.14 10.42
C VAL A 78 11.03 8.01 10.45
N GLY A 79 11.35 7.43 9.29
CA GLY A 79 12.42 6.43 9.16
C GLY A 79 12.00 5.02 9.58
N TYR A 80 10.69 4.76 9.73
CA TYR A 80 10.13 3.42 9.92
C TYR A 80 8.64 3.38 9.54
N TRP A 81 8.21 2.24 9.02
CA TRP A 81 6.82 1.85 8.80
C TRP A 81 6.61 0.51 9.49
N PRO A 82 5.96 0.47 10.66
CA PRO A 82 5.71 -0.78 11.38
C PRO A 82 4.91 -1.76 10.54
N TYR A 83 5.10 -3.05 10.77
CA TYR A 83 4.25 -4.06 10.12
C TYR A 83 2.81 -4.00 10.63
N GLU A 84 1.85 -4.50 9.84
CA GLU A 84 0.42 -4.48 10.17
C GLU A 84 0.10 -5.08 11.54
N THR A 85 0.88 -6.09 11.97
CA THR A 85 0.70 -6.74 13.28
C THR A 85 1.04 -5.85 14.47
N CYS A 86 1.75 -4.74 14.27
CA CYS A 86 2.00 -3.77 15.34
C CYS A 86 0.75 -2.99 15.71
N MET A 87 0.00 -2.56 14.70
CA MET A 87 -1.22 -1.78 14.83
C MET A 87 -2.17 -2.17 13.70
N PRO A 88 -3.09 -3.11 13.97
CA PRO A 88 -4.10 -3.52 13.00
C PRO A 88 -4.99 -2.36 12.56
N TYR A 89 -5.48 -2.42 11.33
CA TYR A 89 -6.41 -1.44 10.77
C TYR A 89 -7.70 -1.32 11.61
N LEU A 90 -7.96 -0.10 12.12
CA LEU A 90 -9.16 0.22 12.91
C LEU A 90 -10.19 1.01 12.11
N ALA A 91 -9.85 1.47 10.90
CA ALA A 91 -10.67 2.41 10.12
C ALA A 91 -11.06 3.69 10.88
N CYS A 92 -10.13 4.26 11.65
CA CYS A 92 -10.33 5.51 12.39
C CYS A 92 -9.09 6.41 12.31
N SER A 93 -9.32 7.72 12.26
CA SER A 93 -8.33 8.77 12.53
C SER A 93 -8.85 9.73 13.61
N ALA A 94 -8.01 10.66 14.05
CA ALA A 94 -8.34 11.57 15.16
C ALA A 94 -9.56 12.47 14.92
N ASP A 95 -9.89 12.70 13.66
CA ASP A 95 -11.03 13.48 13.18
C ASP A 95 -12.27 12.62 12.85
N SER A 96 -12.16 11.29 12.90
CA SER A 96 -13.27 10.37 12.61
C SER A 96 -14.36 10.43 13.67
N THR A 97 -15.61 10.41 13.21
CA THR A 97 -16.81 10.35 14.07
C THR A 97 -17.71 9.16 13.76
N GLU A 98 -17.35 8.39 12.74
CA GLU A 98 -18.10 7.26 12.21
C GLU A 98 -18.01 6.04 13.13
N GLY A 99 -19.10 5.27 13.20
CA GLY A 99 -19.10 3.97 13.89
C GLY A 99 -18.62 4.07 15.34
N TYR A 100 -17.58 3.30 15.67
CA TYR A 100 -17.00 3.29 17.01
C TYR A 100 -15.79 4.24 17.17
N CYS A 101 -15.40 5.00 16.15
CA CYS A 101 -14.24 5.90 16.21
C CYS A 101 -14.26 6.92 17.34
N PRO A 102 -15.41 7.48 17.78
CA PRO A 102 -15.45 8.35 18.96
C PRO A 102 -14.94 7.70 20.26
N PHE A 103 -14.86 6.37 20.31
CA PHE A 103 -14.37 5.59 21.45
C PHE A 103 -12.98 5.01 21.23
N VAL A 104 -12.31 5.35 20.12
CA VAL A 104 -10.96 4.88 19.78
C VAL A 104 -9.97 5.99 20.04
N ASN A 105 -8.94 5.70 20.83
CA ASN A 105 -7.78 6.58 20.90
C ASN A 105 -6.88 6.34 19.67
N THR A 106 -6.78 7.32 18.79
CA THR A 106 -5.93 7.33 17.59
C THR A 106 -4.77 8.33 17.69
N GLU A 107 -4.50 8.87 18.89
CA GLU A 107 -3.36 9.76 19.10
C GLU A 107 -2.05 9.04 18.76
N CYS A 108 -1.12 9.76 18.14
CA CYS A 108 0.22 9.23 17.88
C CYS A 108 1.02 9.17 19.18
N ASN A 109 1.02 8.00 19.81
CA ASN A 109 1.79 7.67 21.00
C ASN A 109 2.38 6.25 20.83
N PRO A 110 3.36 5.83 21.66
CA PRO A 110 3.99 4.51 21.53
C PRO A 110 2.98 3.35 21.44
N PHE A 111 1.90 3.42 22.22
CA PHE A 111 0.83 2.43 22.24
C PHE A 111 0.07 2.31 20.89
N ASN A 112 -0.03 3.39 20.13
CA ASN A 112 -0.64 3.43 18.80
C ASN A 112 0.39 3.38 17.65
N ILE A 113 1.66 3.11 17.96
CA ILE A 113 2.72 2.79 16.98
C ILE A 113 2.87 1.27 16.88
N CYS A 114 3.03 0.60 18.02
CA CYS A 114 3.08 -0.85 18.11
C CYS A 114 2.68 -1.29 19.52
N ARG A 115 1.78 -2.26 19.63
CA ARG A 115 1.37 -2.80 20.93
C ARG A 115 1.05 -4.29 20.87
N THR A 116 1.01 -4.91 22.03
CA THR A 116 0.48 -6.26 22.25
C THR A 116 -0.40 -6.26 23.50
N CYS A 117 -1.24 -7.29 23.62
CA CYS A 117 -2.03 -7.52 24.81
C CYS A 117 -1.70 -8.92 25.35
N ALA A 118 -1.22 -8.96 26.58
CA ALA A 118 -0.96 -10.20 27.28
C ALA A 118 -2.16 -10.61 28.14
N ASN A 119 -2.31 -11.93 28.31
CA ASN A 119 -3.39 -12.60 29.04
C ASN A 119 -4.75 -12.65 28.30
N PRO A 120 -5.17 -13.83 27.76
CA PRO A 120 -6.40 -13.95 26.97
C PRO A 120 -7.70 -13.84 27.79
N TRP A 121 -7.64 -13.83 29.12
CA TRP A 121 -8.81 -13.82 29.97
C TRP A 121 -9.22 -12.39 30.35
N LYS A 122 -10.35 -11.91 29.81
CA LYS A 122 -11.00 -10.60 30.07
C LYS A 122 -10.41 -9.37 29.37
N GLY A 123 -9.85 -9.52 28.17
CA GLY A 123 -9.38 -8.39 27.35
C GLY A 123 -7.92 -8.01 27.58
N GLY A 124 -7.24 -8.62 28.57
CA GLY A 124 -5.80 -8.53 28.79
C GLY A 124 -5.29 -7.15 29.21
N ASP A 125 -4.09 -7.12 29.75
CA ASP A 125 -3.33 -5.88 29.90
C ASP A 125 -2.54 -5.67 28.61
N CYS A 126 -2.71 -4.51 27.98
CA CYS A 126 -1.99 -4.16 26.76
C CYS A 126 -0.83 -3.23 27.09
N SER A 127 0.29 -3.43 26.38
CA SER A 127 1.53 -2.69 26.52
C SER A 127 2.06 -2.30 25.14
N GLU A 128 2.71 -1.14 25.09
CA GLU A 128 3.51 -0.73 23.95
C GLU A 128 4.67 -1.69 23.68
N ILE A 129 5.09 -1.78 22.42
CA ILE A 129 6.29 -2.49 21.99
C ILE A 129 7.25 -1.45 21.42
N ASP A 130 8.44 -1.34 22.02
CA ASP A 130 9.47 -0.39 21.58
C ASP A 130 10.38 -0.93 20.46
N VAL A 131 10.45 -2.26 20.32
CA VAL A 131 11.28 -2.92 19.32
C VAL A 131 10.40 -3.82 18.49
N PHE A 132 10.22 -3.47 17.22
CA PHE A 132 9.27 -4.12 16.33
C PHE A 132 9.80 -4.21 14.90
N PRO A 133 9.26 -5.12 14.08
CA PRO A 133 9.61 -5.19 12.68
C PRO A 133 9.00 -4.02 11.88
N PHE A 134 9.78 -3.49 10.95
CA PHE A 134 9.39 -2.34 10.13
C PHE A 134 10.02 -2.40 8.73
N ALA A 135 9.53 -1.54 7.83
CA ALA A 135 10.19 -1.21 6.57
C ALA A 135 10.45 0.30 6.47
N THR A 136 11.30 0.73 5.55
CA THR A 136 11.61 2.15 5.30
C THR A 136 11.58 2.48 3.81
N ILE A 137 11.48 3.77 3.48
CA ILE A 137 11.49 4.26 2.09
C ILE A 137 12.83 4.91 1.76
N ALA A 138 13.39 4.53 0.61
CA ALA A 138 14.61 5.10 0.04
C ALA A 138 14.28 6.36 -0.74
N GLU A 139 13.41 6.25 -1.74
CA GLU A 139 13.07 7.32 -2.67
C GLU A 139 11.58 7.28 -2.97
N TYR A 140 11.03 8.42 -3.37
CA TYR A 140 9.67 8.54 -3.84
C TYR A 140 9.57 9.67 -4.87
N GLY A 141 8.56 9.60 -5.73
CA GLY A 141 8.33 10.60 -6.76
C GLY A 141 6.97 10.42 -7.43
N SER A 142 6.73 11.23 -8.45
CA SER A 142 5.48 11.22 -9.21
C SER A 142 5.71 11.36 -10.72
N TYR A 143 4.74 10.87 -11.48
CA TYR A 143 4.60 11.03 -12.91
C TYR A 143 3.24 11.69 -13.21
N HIS A 144 3.21 12.55 -14.23
CA HIS A 144 2.00 13.29 -14.61
C HIS A 144 1.75 13.16 -16.11
N ASN A 145 0.73 12.40 -16.50
CA ASN A 145 0.39 12.11 -17.91
C ASN A 145 1.56 11.49 -18.70
N GLN A 146 2.36 10.66 -18.04
CA GLN A 146 3.60 10.07 -18.55
C GLN A 146 3.48 8.54 -18.57
N VAL A 147 2.57 8.04 -19.42
CA VAL A 147 2.22 6.60 -19.47
C VAL A 147 3.44 5.70 -19.68
N LYS A 148 4.37 6.09 -20.56
CA LYS A 148 5.55 5.27 -20.87
C LYS A 148 6.49 5.16 -19.67
N GLU A 149 6.67 6.24 -18.93
CA GLU A 149 7.49 6.29 -17.72
C GLU A 149 6.85 5.47 -16.60
N VAL A 150 5.51 5.53 -16.47
CA VAL A 150 4.76 4.67 -15.55
C VAL A 150 4.92 3.19 -15.90
N MET A 151 4.80 2.82 -17.18
CA MET A 151 5.04 1.44 -17.63
C MET A 151 6.48 1.00 -17.32
N ALA A 152 7.46 1.87 -17.57
CA ALA A 152 8.88 1.59 -17.29
C ALA A 152 9.12 1.43 -15.78
N GLU A 153 8.51 2.26 -14.94
CA GLU A 153 8.56 2.18 -13.48
C GLU A 153 8.02 0.84 -12.99
N ILE A 154 6.82 0.45 -13.45
CA ILE A 154 6.19 -0.81 -13.06
C ILE A 154 7.02 -1.99 -13.53
N TYR A 155 7.50 -1.96 -14.77
CA TYR A 155 8.36 -3.00 -15.34
C TYR A 155 9.62 -3.22 -14.49
N ALA A 156 10.30 -2.12 -14.17
CA ALA A 156 11.61 -2.17 -13.55
C ALA A 156 11.53 -2.42 -12.06
N ARG A 157 10.59 -1.77 -11.36
CA ARG A 157 10.56 -1.71 -9.90
C ARG A 157 9.29 -2.23 -9.25
N GLY A 158 8.23 -2.49 -10.01
CA GLY A 158 6.96 -3.01 -9.49
C GLY A 158 5.86 -1.94 -9.32
N PRO A 159 4.71 -2.31 -8.72
CA PRO A 159 3.49 -1.51 -8.70
C PRO A 159 3.66 -0.06 -8.23
N VAL A 160 2.76 0.80 -8.70
CA VAL A 160 2.71 2.24 -8.39
C VAL A 160 1.31 2.64 -7.90
N THR A 161 1.18 3.77 -7.23
CA THR A 161 -0.12 4.31 -6.83
C THR A 161 -0.60 5.34 -7.85
N ALA A 162 -1.89 5.36 -8.13
CA ALA A 162 -2.51 6.33 -9.02
C ALA A 162 -3.75 6.90 -8.35
N GLY A 163 -3.94 8.20 -8.42
CA GLY A 163 -5.23 8.75 -8.07
C GLY A 163 -6.19 8.72 -9.26
N ILE A 164 -7.46 8.54 -8.96
CA ILE A 164 -8.53 8.29 -9.93
C ILE A 164 -9.82 8.91 -9.42
N ASN A 165 -10.76 9.21 -10.30
CA ASN A 165 -12.13 9.53 -9.91
C ASN A 165 -12.92 8.25 -9.62
N GLY A 166 -13.39 8.08 -8.38
CA GLY A 166 -14.10 6.86 -7.94
C GLY A 166 -15.56 6.73 -8.38
N ILE A 167 -16.16 7.77 -9.00
CA ILE A 167 -17.62 7.84 -9.21
C ILE A 167 -18.19 6.66 -10.02
N HIS A 168 -17.40 6.14 -10.97
CA HIS A 168 -17.82 5.02 -11.84
C HIS A 168 -17.33 3.65 -11.36
N LEU A 169 -16.54 3.58 -10.28
CA LEU A 169 -16.04 2.31 -9.76
C LEU A 169 -17.10 1.54 -8.98
N HIS A 170 -18.05 2.22 -8.32
CA HIS A 170 -19.00 1.59 -7.40
C HIS A 170 -19.86 0.46 -8.00
N ASN A 171 -20.14 0.52 -9.32
CA ASN A 171 -20.97 -0.46 -10.02
C ASN A 171 -20.16 -1.46 -10.85
N TYR A 172 -18.82 -1.41 -10.79
CA TYR A 172 -17.97 -2.29 -11.55
C TYR A 172 -18.06 -3.74 -11.05
N THR A 173 -18.32 -4.67 -11.96
CA THR A 173 -18.42 -6.12 -11.67
C THR A 173 -17.49 -6.98 -12.52
N GLY A 174 -16.82 -6.41 -13.52
CA GLY A 174 -15.87 -7.12 -14.38
C GLY A 174 -15.71 -6.49 -15.77
N GLY A 175 -14.70 -6.95 -16.51
CA GLY A 175 -14.39 -6.45 -17.85
C GLY A 175 -13.42 -5.27 -17.85
N ILE A 176 -13.15 -4.73 -19.03
CA ILE A 176 -12.38 -3.48 -19.16
C ILE A 176 -13.37 -2.32 -19.10
N ILE A 177 -13.11 -1.34 -18.24
CA ILE A 177 -13.83 -0.07 -18.22
C ILE A 177 -13.39 0.70 -19.46
N TYR A 178 -14.26 0.63 -20.46
CA TYR A 178 -14.29 1.51 -21.61
C TYR A 178 -15.32 2.58 -21.31
N ASP A 179 -14.99 3.85 -21.42
CA ASP A 179 -16.05 4.84 -21.37
C ASP A 179 -15.75 6.11 -22.17
N HIS A 180 -16.77 6.93 -22.29
CA HIS A 180 -16.91 8.03 -23.20
C HIS A 180 -15.91 9.16 -22.94
N VAL A 181 -15.75 10.02 -23.93
CA VAL A 181 -14.77 11.13 -23.92
C VAL A 181 -15.00 12.06 -22.71
N GLU A 182 -16.23 12.20 -22.22
CA GLU A 182 -16.57 12.99 -21.04
C GLU A 182 -15.96 12.50 -19.71
N TRP A 183 -15.49 11.25 -19.63
CA TRP A 183 -14.91 10.70 -18.41
C TRP A 183 -13.38 10.80 -18.38
N ARG A 184 -12.78 11.44 -19.38
CA ARG A 184 -11.34 11.70 -19.42
C ARG A 184 -10.99 12.88 -18.52
N ASP A 185 -9.80 12.83 -17.92
CA ASP A 185 -9.23 13.94 -17.15
C ASP A 185 -10.10 14.40 -15.95
N LEU A 186 -10.93 13.50 -15.40
CA LEU A 186 -11.77 13.82 -14.25
C LEU A 186 -10.92 14.12 -13.00
N LYS A 187 -11.42 15.03 -12.15
CA LYS A 187 -10.80 15.33 -10.87
C LYS A 187 -10.74 14.08 -10.00
N MET A 188 -9.55 13.76 -9.49
CA MET A 188 -9.33 12.59 -8.64
C MET A 188 -10.04 12.73 -7.28
N THR A 189 -10.64 11.63 -6.82
CA THR A 189 -11.35 11.52 -5.53
C THR A 189 -10.99 10.26 -4.75
N HIS A 190 -10.18 9.39 -5.35
CA HIS A 190 -9.79 8.08 -4.85
C HIS A 190 -8.34 7.77 -5.23
N GLU A 191 -7.70 6.84 -4.54
CA GLU A 191 -6.37 6.34 -4.90
C GLU A 191 -6.37 4.81 -4.96
N VAL A 192 -5.67 4.28 -5.95
CA VAL A 192 -5.61 2.85 -6.30
C VAL A 192 -4.17 2.46 -6.63
N GLU A 193 -3.91 1.17 -6.78
CA GLU A 193 -2.58 0.66 -7.16
C GLU A 193 -2.62 0.09 -8.58
N ILE A 194 -1.79 0.62 -9.47
CA ILE A 194 -1.57 0.04 -10.80
C ILE A 194 -0.49 -1.04 -10.67
N VAL A 195 -0.88 -2.30 -10.91
CA VAL A 195 0.01 -3.46 -10.76
C VAL A 195 0.62 -3.92 -12.09
N GLY A 196 0.06 -3.48 -13.20
CA GLY A 196 0.50 -3.88 -14.54
C GLY A 196 -0.43 -3.35 -15.62
N TRP A 197 -0.23 -3.86 -16.84
CA TRP A 197 -1.05 -3.53 -18.00
C TRP A 197 -1.24 -4.78 -18.87
N GLY A 198 -2.23 -4.72 -19.76
CA GLY A 198 -2.51 -5.75 -20.74
C GLY A 198 -2.98 -5.16 -22.06
N TYR A 199 -3.30 -6.05 -22.99
CA TYR A 199 -3.81 -5.71 -24.31
C TYR A 199 -4.88 -6.72 -24.70
N GLU A 200 -6.04 -6.22 -25.10
CA GLU A 200 -7.20 -6.98 -25.57
C GLU A 200 -7.21 -6.97 -27.10
N GLU A 201 -6.86 -8.11 -27.70
CA GLU A 201 -6.75 -8.25 -29.17
C GLU A 201 -8.09 -8.02 -29.87
N SER A 202 -9.20 -8.42 -29.24
CA SER A 202 -10.53 -8.34 -29.85
C SER A 202 -11.04 -6.91 -30.04
N THR A 203 -10.57 -5.98 -29.23
CA THR A 203 -10.96 -4.55 -29.25
C THR A 203 -9.79 -3.62 -29.59
N ASP A 204 -8.60 -4.15 -29.90
CA ASP A 204 -7.36 -3.36 -30.11
C ASP A 204 -7.12 -2.35 -28.98
N THR A 205 -7.34 -2.77 -27.72
CA THR A 205 -7.30 -1.86 -26.57
C THR A 205 -6.26 -2.26 -25.55
N LYS A 206 -5.42 -1.31 -25.14
CA LYS A 206 -4.54 -1.45 -23.98
C LYS A 206 -5.29 -1.05 -22.71
N TYR A 207 -4.99 -1.73 -21.61
CA TYR A 207 -5.63 -1.45 -20.33
C TYR A 207 -4.64 -1.55 -19.17
N TRP A 208 -4.86 -0.74 -18.14
CA TRP A 208 -4.25 -0.91 -16.84
C TRP A 208 -4.93 -2.04 -16.06
N VAL A 209 -4.15 -2.81 -15.32
CA VAL A 209 -4.64 -3.74 -14.29
C VAL A 209 -4.45 -3.05 -12.94
N VAL A 210 -5.54 -2.87 -12.22
CA VAL A 210 -5.58 -1.99 -11.05
C VAL A 210 -6.16 -2.71 -9.86
N ARG A 211 -5.46 -2.67 -8.73
CA ARG A 211 -5.93 -3.17 -7.44
C ARG A 211 -6.64 -2.07 -6.68
N ASN A 212 -7.83 -2.38 -6.18
CA ASN A 212 -8.62 -1.52 -5.32
C ASN A 212 -8.51 -1.95 -3.84
N SER A 213 -9.06 -1.14 -2.94
CA SER A 213 -9.09 -1.34 -1.49
C SER A 213 -10.51 -1.53 -0.96
N HIS A 214 -11.38 -2.17 -1.75
CA HIS A 214 -12.81 -2.35 -1.44
C HIS A 214 -13.17 -3.82 -1.11
N GLY A 215 -12.18 -4.64 -0.74
CA GLY A 215 -12.36 -6.06 -0.47
C GLY A 215 -12.51 -6.92 -1.72
N GLU A 216 -12.36 -8.23 -1.56
CA GLU A 216 -12.35 -9.19 -2.68
C GLU A 216 -13.71 -9.38 -3.37
N TYR A 217 -14.81 -8.95 -2.72
CA TYR A 217 -16.14 -9.00 -3.33
C TYR A 217 -16.35 -7.93 -4.40
N PHE A 218 -15.47 -6.92 -4.47
CA PHE A 218 -15.52 -5.87 -5.48
C PHE A 218 -14.91 -6.36 -6.81
N GLY A 219 -15.59 -6.13 -7.94
CA GLY A 219 -15.02 -6.36 -9.27
C GLY A 219 -14.44 -7.76 -9.47
N GLU A 220 -13.20 -7.81 -9.94
CA GLU A 220 -12.45 -9.02 -10.26
C GLU A 220 -11.52 -9.39 -9.08
N LEU A 221 -12.09 -9.85 -7.95
CA LEU A 221 -11.33 -10.13 -6.70
C LEU A 221 -10.58 -8.89 -6.17
N SER A 222 -11.29 -7.76 -6.10
CA SER A 222 -10.78 -6.41 -5.81
C SER A 222 -9.97 -5.74 -6.92
N PHE A 223 -9.81 -6.38 -8.06
CA PHE A 223 -9.19 -5.77 -9.23
C PHE A 223 -10.23 -5.20 -10.19
N PHE A 224 -9.79 -4.26 -11.00
CA PHE A 224 -10.50 -3.81 -12.18
C PHE A 224 -9.51 -3.52 -13.30
N ARG A 225 -10.03 -3.46 -14.53
CA ARG A 225 -9.26 -3.12 -15.72
C ARG A 225 -9.83 -1.85 -16.33
N ILE A 226 -8.98 -0.94 -16.76
CA ILE A 226 -9.39 0.38 -17.29
C ILE A 226 -8.55 0.75 -18.51
N GLU A 227 -9.17 1.31 -19.53
CA GLU A 227 -8.50 1.73 -20.77
C GLU A 227 -7.33 2.68 -20.50
N MET A 228 -6.21 2.40 -21.17
CA MET A 228 -4.94 3.14 -21.07
C MET A 228 -4.78 4.11 -22.25
N ASP A 229 -3.87 5.08 -22.13
CA ASP A 229 -3.52 6.10 -23.16
C ASP A 229 -4.60 7.17 -23.39
N VAL A 230 -5.68 7.17 -22.60
CA VAL A 230 -6.79 8.14 -22.72
C VAL A 230 -7.09 8.89 -21.42
N ASN A 231 -6.28 8.71 -20.37
CA ASN A 231 -6.45 9.27 -19.03
C ASN A 231 -7.89 9.13 -18.48
N LEU A 232 -8.47 7.94 -18.67
CA LEU A 232 -9.85 7.67 -18.24
C LEU A 232 -9.96 7.78 -16.72
N LEU A 233 -10.99 8.48 -16.24
CA LEU A 233 -11.20 8.82 -14.83
C LEU A 233 -10.02 9.58 -14.19
N GLY A 234 -9.13 10.16 -14.99
CA GLY A 234 -7.96 10.89 -14.52
C GLY A 234 -6.81 10.00 -13.99
N ILE A 235 -6.86 8.67 -14.19
CA ILE A 235 -5.91 7.71 -13.59
C ILE A 235 -4.43 7.97 -13.95
N GLU A 236 -4.16 8.58 -15.10
CA GLU A 236 -2.81 8.86 -15.60
C GLU A 236 -2.31 10.25 -15.18
N SER A 237 -3.16 11.09 -14.58
CA SER A 237 -2.86 12.49 -14.23
C SER A 237 -1.82 12.63 -13.13
N HIS A 238 -1.81 11.70 -12.18
CA HIS A 238 -0.93 11.75 -11.02
C HIS A 238 -0.67 10.35 -10.48
N VAL A 239 0.48 9.80 -10.83
CA VAL A 239 0.93 8.47 -10.44
C VAL A 239 2.13 8.63 -9.52
N SER A 240 2.05 8.14 -8.28
CA SER A 240 3.15 8.19 -7.32
C SER A 240 3.85 6.84 -7.21
N TRP A 241 5.15 6.86 -6.91
CA TRP A 241 5.95 5.66 -6.69
C TRP A 241 6.87 5.87 -5.48
N ALA A 242 7.27 4.76 -4.85
CA ALA A 242 8.29 4.74 -3.81
C ALA A 242 9.13 3.47 -3.88
N THR A 243 10.39 3.55 -3.51
CA THR A 243 11.27 2.38 -3.36
C THR A 243 11.50 2.09 -1.88
N PRO A 244 11.36 0.83 -1.43
CA PRO A 244 11.76 0.49 -0.08
C PRO A 244 13.29 0.65 0.06
N LYS A 245 13.79 0.94 1.25
CA LYS A 245 15.24 0.99 1.54
C LYS A 245 15.69 -0.26 2.27
N ASN A 246 15.06 -0.55 3.40
CA ASN A 246 15.30 -1.76 4.18
C ASN A 246 14.01 -2.25 4.85
N TRP A 247 14.03 -3.49 5.30
CA TRP A 247 12.94 -4.11 6.06
C TRP A 247 13.48 -5.18 7.01
N THR A 248 12.77 -5.42 8.10
CA THR A 248 13.14 -6.47 9.06
C THR A 248 12.98 -7.87 8.44
N ILE A 249 14.06 -8.67 8.44
CA ILE A 249 14.08 -10.03 7.87
C ILE A 249 14.15 -11.13 8.91
N GLN A 250 14.69 -10.84 10.09
CA GLN A 250 14.69 -11.76 11.22
C GLN A 250 13.65 -11.35 12.24
N ASN A 251 13.10 -12.35 12.92
CA ASN A 251 12.17 -12.10 14.00
C ASN A 251 12.82 -11.18 15.05
N VAL A 252 12.02 -10.28 15.62
CA VAL A 252 12.33 -9.59 16.87
C VAL A 252 11.59 -10.38 17.95
N PRO A 253 12.17 -11.47 18.49
CA PRO A 253 11.42 -12.35 19.38
C PRO A 253 11.12 -11.62 20.69
N CYS A 254 9.87 -11.71 21.10
CA CYS A 254 9.37 -11.24 22.38
C CYS A 254 8.44 -12.29 22.99
N VAL A 255 8.30 -12.29 24.32
CA VAL A 255 7.15 -12.90 24.99
C VAL A 255 5.88 -12.09 24.70
N ALA A 256 4.71 -12.69 24.96
CA ALA A 256 3.42 -12.14 24.55
C ALA A 256 3.11 -10.72 25.08
N ASP A 257 3.73 -10.31 26.19
CA ASP A 257 3.59 -8.97 26.79
C ASP A 257 4.61 -7.93 26.26
N GLY A 258 5.51 -8.33 25.35
CA GLY A 258 6.52 -7.45 24.76
C GLY A 258 7.69 -7.07 25.69
N SER A 259 7.72 -7.55 26.93
CA SER A 259 8.66 -7.07 27.97
C SER A 259 10.13 -7.40 27.74
N ASN A 260 10.44 -8.38 26.88
CA ASN A 260 11.80 -8.87 26.66
C ASN A 260 12.23 -8.88 25.19
N CYS A 261 11.64 -8.00 24.37
CA CYS A 261 11.96 -7.94 22.94
C CYS A 261 13.47 -7.82 22.69
N ILE A 262 14.03 -8.78 21.95
CA ILE A 262 15.45 -8.77 21.61
C ILE A 262 15.61 -8.05 20.28
N ARG A 263 16.31 -6.91 20.31
CA ARG A 263 16.67 -6.16 19.10
C ARG A 263 17.58 -7.02 18.21
N SER A 264 17.14 -7.22 16.98
CA SER A 264 17.99 -7.69 15.89
C SER A 264 18.31 -6.52 14.98
N ASP A 265 19.57 -6.33 14.63
CA ASP A 265 19.99 -5.33 13.64
C ASP A 265 19.98 -5.92 12.21
N ASP A 266 19.52 -7.16 12.03
CA ASP A 266 19.46 -7.84 10.73
C ASP A 266 18.26 -7.36 9.91
N VAL A 267 18.59 -6.59 8.87
CA VAL A 267 17.63 -6.04 7.91
C VAL A 267 17.92 -6.55 6.50
N GLY A 268 16.86 -6.79 5.74
CA GLY A 268 16.92 -6.91 4.29
C GLY A 268 17.18 -5.54 3.70
N MET A 269 18.07 -5.47 2.71
CA MET A 269 18.31 -4.25 1.95
C MET A 269 17.66 -4.37 0.58
N TYR A 270 17.01 -3.28 0.15
CA TYR A 270 16.52 -3.18 -1.21
C TYR A 270 17.69 -3.04 -2.18
N ALA A 271 17.78 -3.97 -3.12
CA ALA A 271 18.60 -3.80 -4.31
C ALA A 271 17.67 -3.31 -5.42
N ASP A 272 17.92 -2.09 -5.93
CA ASP A 272 17.08 -1.51 -6.99
C ASP A 272 17.09 -2.46 -8.20
N PRO A 273 15.93 -3.08 -8.52
CA PRO A 273 15.87 -4.07 -9.57
C PRO A 273 16.14 -3.45 -10.95
N SER A 274 16.04 -2.13 -11.13
CA SER A 274 16.33 -1.41 -12.39
C SER A 274 17.82 -1.29 -12.72
N LEU A 275 18.71 -1.46 -11.74
CA LEU A 275 20.17 -1.37 -11.91
C LEU A 275 20.82 -2.69 -12.30
N ASP A 276 20.03 -3.76 -12.46
CA ASP A 276 20.50 -5.08 -12.85
C ASP A 276 20.55 -5.20 -14.39
N ASP A 277 21.75 -5.10 -14.95
CA ASP A 277 22.03 -5.16 -16.40
C ASP A 277 21.53 -6.47 -17.06
N MET A 278 21.26 -7.54 -16.29
CA MET A 278 20.78 -8.82 -16.82
C MET A 278 19.27 -8.88 -17.11
N LYS A 279 18.50 -7.82 -16.84
CA LYS A 279 17.03 -7.80 -17.01
C LYS A 279 16.52 -7.44 -18.40
N THR A 280 17.40 -7.24 -19.38
CA THR A 280 17.02 -6.96 -20.77
C THR A 280 16.24 -8.10 -21.45
N TYR A 281 16.15 -9.30 -20.83
CA TYR A 281 15.41 -10.43 -21.38
C TYR A 281 14.49 -11.09 -20.35
N GLY A 282 13.20 -10.71 -20.34
CA GLY A 282 12.13 -11.71 -20.18
C GLY A 282 11.25 -11.72 -18.93
N ARG A 283 10.98 -10.60 -18.24
CA ARG A 283 9.85 -10.57 -17.27
C ARG A 283 8.67 -9.78 -17.83
N ARG A 284 7.47 -10.38 -17.85
CA ARG A 284 6.19 -9.65 -17.92
C ARG A 284 5.78 -9.31 -16.48
N ALA A 285 5.05 -8.21 -16.30
CA ALA A 285 4.48 -7.83 -15.00
C ALA A 285 3.79 -9.04 -14.33
N LEU A 286 4.10 -9.27 -13.06
CA LEU A 286 3.60 -10.42 -12.30
C LEU A 286 2.11 -10.22 -12.01
N LEU A 287 1.29 -11.15 -12.52
CA LEU A 287 -0.08 -11.42 -12.06
C LEU A 287 -0.03 -12.22 -10.76
#